data_AF-A0A316IJ98-F1
#
_entry.id   AF-A0A316IJ98-F1
#
_cell.length_a   1.000
_cell.length_b   1.000
_cell.length_c   1.000
_cell.angle_alpha   90.00
_cell.angle_beta   90.00
_cell.angle_gamma   90.00
#
_symmetry.space_group_name_H-M   'P 1'
#
loop_
_entity.id
_entity.type
_entity.pdbx_description
1 polymer ?
#
loop_
_entity_poly.entity_id
_entity_poly.type
_entity_poly.pdbx_seq_one_letter_code
_entity_poly.pdbx_strand_id
1 'polypeptide(L)'
;MSDRLSVAEALAKAEQIEVMLGAIHDTAPEAVEAMGGRDALARRSEMTCLGPVPRLDADEWERMSLEYEARREHGSVNRGH
;
A
#
# COMPACT_ATOMS: atom_id res chain seq x y z
N MET A 1 27.21 10.39 -3.15
CA MET A 1 27.26 9.04 -2.55
C MET A 1 27.23 8.05 -3.70
N SER A 2 27.94 6.93 -3.64
CA SER A 2 27.76 5.90 -4.66
C SER A 2 26.31 5.40 -4.54
N ASP A 3 25.49 5.61 -5.57
CA ASP A 3 24.04 5.29 -5.61
C ASP A 3 23.75 3.77 -5.59
N ARG A 4 24.68 2.96 -5.12
CA ARG A 4 24.56 1.50 -5.09
C ARG A 4 24.47 1.04 -3.65
N LEU A 5 23.31 0.49 -3.32
CA LEU A 5 23.06 -0.20 -2.06
C LEU A 5 24.01 -1.40 -1.93
N SER A 6 24.50 -1.65 -0.72
CA SER A 6 25.03 -2.95 -0.36
C SER A 6 23.94 -4.03 -0.47
N VAL A 7 24.35 -5.30 -0.51
CA VAL A 7 23.39 -6.42 -0.56
C VAL A 7 22.44 -6.39 0.64
N ALA A 8 22.96 -6.09 1.83
CA ALA A 8 22.14 -6.00 3.05
C ALA A 8 21.10 -4.87 2.96
N GLU A 9 21.49 -3.70 2.47
CA GLU A 9 20.56 -2.56 2.28
C GLU A 9 19.52 -2.85 1.19
N ALA A 10 19.91 -3.52 0.11
CA ALA A 10 18.99 -3.91 -0.95
C ALA A 10 17.94 -4.91 -0.44
N LEU A 11 18.35 -5.91 0.37
CA LEU A 11 17.44 -6.88 0.97
C LEU A 11 16.49 -6.24 1.97
N ALA A 12 17.00 -5.38 2.86
CA ALA A 12 16.16 -4.65 3.82
C ALA A 12 15.11 -3.78 3.11
N LYS A 13 15.50 -3.13 2.00
CA LYS A 13 14.59 -2.32 1.19
C LYS A 13 13.56 -3.17 0.45
N ALA A 14 13.95 -4.35 -0.05
CA ALA A 14 13.02 -5.29 -0.67
C ALA A 14 11.99 -5.81 0.35
N GLU A 15 12.43 -6.19 1.55
CA GLU A 15 11.55 -6.62 2.64
C GLU A 15 10.55 -5.51 3.03
N GLN A 16 11.00 -4.26 3.16
CA GLN A 16 10.11 -3.13 3.42
C GLN A 16 9.04 -2.97 2.33
N ILE A 17 9.42 -3.13 1.06
CA ILE A 17 8.48 -3.07 -0.06
C ILE A 17 7.45 -4.19 0.03
N GLU A 18 7.92 -5.41 0.26
CA GLU A 18 7.06 -6.59 0.33
C GLU A 18 6.04 -6.49 1.47
N VAL A 19 6.48 -6.09 2.66
CA VAL A 19 5.62 -5.92 3.84
C VAL A 19 4.55 -4.86 3.60
N MET A 20 4.93 -3.70 3.05
CA MET A 20 4.00 -2.58 2.84
C MET A 20 2.97 -2.89 1.75
N LEU A 21 3.40 -3.46 0.62
CA LEU A 21 2.47 -3.86 -0.44
C LEU A 21 1.55 -5.01 0.02
N GLY A 22 2.07 -5.93 0.83
CA GLY A 22 1.26 -6.97 1.48
C GLY A 22 0.20 -6.38 2.40
N ALA A 23 0.58 -5.46 3.29
CA ALA A 23 -0.35 -4.79 4.19
C ALA A 23 -1.48 -4.04 3.44
N ILE A 24 -1.16 -3.35 2.34
CA ILE A 24 -2.16 -2.69 1.50
C ILE A 24 -3.11 -3.72 0.86
N HIS A 25 -2.58 -4.82 0.32
CA HIS A 25 -3.40 -5.87 -0.27
C HIS A 25 -4.29 -6.57 0.76
N ASP A 26 -3.81 -6.86 1.96
CA ASP A 26 -4.60 -7.54 3.00
C ASP A 26 -5.75 -6.67 3.51
N THR A 27 -5.51 -5.36 3.55
CA THR A 27 -6.47 -4.37 4.05
C THR A 27 -7.48 -3.91 3.02
N ALA A 28 -7.13 -3.89 1.72
CA ALA A 28 -8.02 -3.48 0.64
C ALA A 28 -7.83 -4.34 -0.63
N PRO A 29 -8.09 -5.66 -0.56
CA PRO A 29 -7.86 -6.57 -1.68
C PRO A 29 -8.70 -6.25 -2.91
N GLU A 30 -9.96 -5.83 -2.77
CA GLU A 30 -10.84 -5.54 -3.91
C GLU A 30 -10.37 -4.31 -4.69
N ALA A 31 -9.95 -3.26 -3.98
CA ALA A 31 -9.36 -2.07 -4.58
C ALA A 31 -8.05 -2.41 -5.30
N VAL A 32 -7.21 -3.27 -4.72
CA VAL A 32 -5.96 -3.71 -5.36
C VAL A 32 -6.23 -4.55 -6.62
N GLU A 33 -7.20 -5.46 -6.59
CA GLU A 33 -7.62 -6.21 -7.78
C GLU A 33 -8.17 -5.28 -8.87
N ALA A 34 -8.99 -4.29 -8.50
CA ALA A 34 -9.50 -3.29 -9.45
C ALA A 34 -8.41 -2.46 -10.12
N MET A 35 -7.25 -2.27 -9.46
CA MET A 35 -6.07 -1.62 -10.04
C MET A 35 -5.26 -2.53 -10.98
N GLY A 36 -5.62 -3.80 -11.12
CA GLY A 36 -4.85 -4.80 -11.89
C GLY A 36 -3.89 -5.63 -11.02
N GLY A 37 -4.16 -5.72 -9.73
CA GLY A 37 -3.46 -6.58 -8.78
C GLY A 37 -2.20 -5.96 -8.19
N ARG A 38 -1.51 -6.75 -7.35
CA ARG A 38 -0.35 -6.33 -6.56
C ARG A 38 0.79 -5.74 -7.39
N ASP A 39 1.08 -6.30 -8.56
CA ASP A 39 2.15 -5.80 -9.43
C ASP A 39 1.82 -4.42 -10.02
N ALA A 40 0.53 -4.15 -10.30
CA ALA A 40 0.09 -2.84 -10.75
C ALA A 40 0.21 -1.81 -9.61
N LEU A 41 -0.17 -2.18 -8.39
CA LEU A 41 0.04 -1.36 -7.20
C LEU A 41 1.53 -1.04 -6.99
N ALA A 42 2.41 -2.03 -7.09
CA ALA A 42 3.85 -1.86 -6.92
C ALA A 42 4.43 -0.87 -7.94
N ARG A 43 4.07 -0.99 -9.22
CA ARG A 43 4.54 -0.08 -10.29
C ARG A 43 4.08 1.36 -10.12
N ARG A 44 2.95 1.56 -9.43
CA ARG A 44 2.38 2.88 -9.13
C ARG A 44 2.87 3.45 -7.80
N SER A 45 3.69 2.72 -7.06
CA SER A 45 4.12 3.12 -5.73
C SER A 45 5.49 3.77 -5.73
N GLU A 46 5.63 4.82 -4.93
CA GLU A 46 6.89 5.53 -4.74
C GLU A 46 7.41 5.31 -3.32
N MET A 47 8.72 5.11 -3.19
CA MET A 47 9.35 4.99 -1.88
C MET A 47 9.30 6.32 -1.13
N THR A 48 8.69 6.29 0.05
CA THR A 48 8.63 7.41 1.00
C THR A 48 9.36 7.06 2.30
N CYS A 49 9.35 7.95 3.28
CA CYS A 49 9.85 7.66 4.63
C CYS A 49 9.04 6.58 5.38
N LEU A 50 7.82 6.26 4.92
CA LEU A 50 6.96 5.22 5.49
C LEU A 50 7.09 3.87 4.75
N GLY A 51 7.79 3.84 3.61
CA GLY A 51 7.77 2.72 2.66
C GLY A 51 7.11 3.12 1.33
N PRO A 52 6.87 2.16 0.43
CA PRO A 52 6.17 2.42 -0.83
C PRO A 52 4.74 2.90 -0.57
N VAL A 53 4.37 4.06 -1.13
CA VAL A 53 3.02 4.62 -1.09
C VAL A 53 2.50 4.71 -2.52
N PRO A 54 1.30 4.19 -2.82
CA PRO A 54 0.75 4.23 -4.17
C PRO A 54 0.35 5.65 -4.58
N ARG A 55 0.69 6.03 -5.81
CA ARG A 55 0.22 7.26 -6.46
C ARG A 55 -1.16 7.00 -7.05
N LEU A 56 -2.18 7.28 -6.25
CA LEU A 56 -3.59 7.12 -6.60
C LEU A 56 -4.25 8.49 -6.75
N ASP A 57 -5.27 8.55 -7.61
CA ASP A 57 -6.19 9.68 -7.63
C ASP A 57 -7.14 9.66 -6.42
N ALA A 58 -7.99 10.70 -6.32
CA ALA A 58 -8.89 10.84 -5.17
C ALA A 58 -9.91 9.70 -5.08
N ASP A 59 -10.45 9.24 -6.21
CA ASP A 59 -11.51 8.22 -6.27
C ASP A 59 -10.95 6.82 -5.96
N GLU A 60 -9.70 6.57 -6.36
CA GLU A 60 -8.96 5.36 -6.00
C GLU A 60 -8.60 5.34 -4.51
N TRP A 61 -8.14 6.47 -3.95
CA TRP A 61 -7.91 6.59 -2.51
C TRP A 61 -9.19 6.38 -1.72
N GLU A 62 -10.29 7.03 -2.12
CA GLU A 62 -11.59 6.88 -1.46
C GLU A 62 -12.05 5.42 -1.44
N ARG A 63 -12.03 4.74 -2.59
CA ARG A 63 -12.41 3.31 -2.67
C ARG A 63 -11.58 2.44 -1.74
N MET A 64 -10.26 2.60 -1.79
CA MET A 64 -9.34 1.81 -0.95
C MET A 64 -9.54 2.11 0.55
N SER A 65 -9.76 3.39 0.91
CA SER A 65 -10.05 3.79 2.29
C SER A 65 -11.40 3.26 2.78
N LEU A 66 -12.44 3.30 1.94
CA LEU A 66 -13.76 2.75 2.29
C LEU A 66 -13.71 1.24 2.53
N GLU A 67 -12.98 0.52 1.69
CA GLU A 67 -12.77 -0.92 1.85
C GLU A 67 -11.99 -1.24 3.13
N TYR A 68 -10.87 -0.55 3.37
CA TYR A 68 -10.09 -0.67 4.59
C TYR A 68 -10.95 -0.46 5.84
N GLU A 69 -11.72 0.64 5.88
CA GLU A 69 -12.60 0.93 7.01
C GLU A 69 -13.72 -0.10 7.13
N ALA A 70 -14.28 -0.61 6.03
CA ALA A 70 -15.30 -1.67 6.09
C ALA A 70 -14.77 -2.98 6.68
N ARG A 71 -13.48 -3.27 6.48
CA ARG A 71 -12.82 -4.51 6.93
C ARG A 71 -12.18 -4.39 8.31
N ARG A 72 -12.00 -3.16 8.82
CA ARG A 72 -11.42 -2.92 10.14
C ARG A 72 -12.38 -3.37 11.24
N GLU A 73 -11.85 -4.05 12.25
CA GLU A 73 -12.59 -4.61 13.40
C GLU A 73 -13.51 -3.58 14.11
N HIS A 74 -13.19 -2.28 14.03
CA HIS A 74 -13.97 -1.19 14.63
C HIS A 74 -14.42 -0.12 13.62
N GLY A 75 -14.41 -0.39 12.33
CA GLY A 75 -14.70 0.61 11.29
C GLY A 75 -16.09 1.24 11.34
N SER A 76 -17.07 0.56 11.95
CA SER A 76 -18.41 1.11 12.19
C SER A 76 -18.46 2.21 13.25
N VAL A 77 -17.50 2.24 14.19
CA VAL A 77 -17.50 3.18 15.33
C VAL A 77 -17.08 4.59 14.91
N ASN A 78 -16.24 4.71 13.88
CA ASN A 78 -15.66 5.98 13.44
C ASN A 78 -16.45 6.69 12.33
N ARG A 79 -17.60 6.17 11.90
CA ARG A 79 -18.35 6.76 10.77
C ARG A 79 -19.14 8.02 11.12
N GLY A 80 -19.30 8.35 12.40
CA GLY A 80 -20.16 9.46 12.84
C GLY A 80 -21.64 9.19 12.51
N HIS A 81 -22.54 9.61 13.40
CA HIS A 81 -23.97 9.63 13.11
C HIS A 81 -24.40 11.05 12.76
#